data_AF-A0A519V0E9-F1
#
_entry.id   AF-A0A519V0E9-F1
#
_cell.length_a   1.000
_cell.length_b   1.000
_cell.length_c   1.000
_cell.angle_alpha   90.00
_cell.angle_beta   90.00
_cell.angle_gamma   90.00
#
_symmetry.space_group_name_H-M   'P 1'
#
loop_
_entity.id
_entity.type
_entity.pdbx_description
1 polymer ?
#
loop_
_entity_poly.entity_id
_entity_poly.type
_entity_poly.pdbx_seq_one_letter_code
_entity_poly.pdbx_strand_id
1 'polypeptide(L)'
;SNITREVTYDALNKRYIIVEKVGDKLYSVPQYLTIDQYLRLVNSEMKRQNWRDLSNAEVAEVRKTGIIPPVKINSRVFEKIFGGTTIDIQPRGDAELTFLGRINKNENPLFNERQRVQSNFDFNQRIQMDVIGNIGTKMKIKMNYNTEAQFDFENQIKLDYTGGKDDIIKKIEAGNVSLPLNSSLINGTQSLFGVKTQLQFGKLDVSAVFSQQKSQSKELQINNGAQQNEFRITGSDYEANKHYFLAKYFRDNYNRALANPPTILSGILVTKIEVWITNKTGNTQDSRDVLGFLDLGENAPYNTAQVTGGASVLPSAFTNPNFPTQSNNLLANLPADARNTNSNGVISYFAANGATDNFAKLTYARKLNEREYNFQPQLGYISLNNPLNADEVLTVSYRYTYNAAKGKKTRWNF
;
A
#
# COMPACT_ATOMS: atom_id res chain seq x y z
N SER A 1 -9.02 55.04 4.12
CA SER A 1 -10.10 54.55 5.01
C SER A 1 -10.98 55.73 5.32
N ASN A 2 -12.30 55.62 5.15
CA ASN A 2 -13.26 56.72 5.36
C ASN A 2 -13.88 56.71 6.77
N ILE A 3 -13.32 55.90 7.68
CA ILE A 3 -13.70 55.84 9.10
C ILE A 3 -12.64 56.59 9.91
N THR A 4 -13.06 57.57 10.70
CA THR A 4 -12.21 58.30 11.65
C THR A 4 -12.51 57.84 13.07
N ARG A 5 -11.45 57.58 13.85
CA ARG A 5 -11.54 57.22 15.26
C ARG A 5 -11.21 58.43 16.11
N GLU A 6 -12.13 58.84 16.96
CA GLU A 6 -11.94 59.88 17.97
C GLU A 6 -11.85 59.24 19.35
N VAL A 7 -10.83 59.63 20.12
CA VAL A 7 -10.57 59.07 21.45
C VAL A 7 -10.59 60.21 22.47
N THR A 8 -11.52 60.16 23.41
CA THR A 8 -11.69 61.17 24.46
C THR A 8 -11.48 60.54 25.83
N TYR A 9 -10.77 61.23 26.72
CA TYR A 9 -10.57 60.77 28.09
C TYR A 9 -11.62 61.40 29.03
N ASP A 10 -12.41 60.54 29.68
CA ASP A 10 -13.35 60.94 30.74
C ASP A 10 -12.63 60.90 32.09
N ALA A 11 -12.25 62.08 32.59
CA ALA A 11 -11.54 62.24 33.85
C ALA A 11 -12.37 61.90 35.08
N LEU A 12 -13.71 62.02 35.03
CA LEU A 12 -14.60 61.74 36.15
C LEU A 12 -14.72 60.23 36.38
N ASN A 13 -14.86 59.47 35.29
CA ASN A 13 -15.03 58.02 35.35
C ASN A 13 -13.73 57.22 35.15
N LYS A 14 -12.61 57.89 34.84
CA LYS A 14 -11.28 57.31 34.55
C LYS A 14 -11.31 56.30 33.39
N ARG A 15 -11.95 56.66 32.28
CA ARG A 15 -12.15 55.78 31.11
C ARG A 15 -11.83 56.52 29.81
N TYR A 16 -11.41 55.77 28.80
CA TYR A 16 -11.33 56.25 27.43
C TYR A 16 -12.63 55.91 26.68
N ILE A 17 -13.16 56.89 25.96
CA ILE A 17 -14.32 56.78 25.10
C ILE A 17 -13.81 56.76 23.66
N ILE A 18 -14.00 55.64 22.97
CA ILE A 18 -13.65 55.49 21.55
C ILE A 18 -14.91 55.62 20.73
N VAL A 19 -14.91 56.56 19.78
CA VAL A 19 -16.00 56.81 18.85
C VAL A 19 -15.50 56.66 17.43
N GLU A 20 -16.13 55.80 16.65
CA GLU A 20 -15.82 55.61 15.23
C GLU A 20 -16.91 56.29 14.38
N LYS A 21 -16.51 57.20 13.49
CA LYS A 21 -17.40 58.00 12.65
C LYS A 21 -17.11 57.76 11.16
N VAL A 22 -18.15 57.81 10.33
CA VAL A 22 -18.04 57.91 8.86
C VAL A 22 -18.71 59.22 8.44
N GLY A 23 -17.89 60.20 8.04
CA GLY A 23 -18.34 61.59 7.98
C GLY A 23 -18.84 62.05 9.35
N ASP A 24 -20.09 62.54 9.40
CA ASP A 24 -20.72 63.01 10.64
C ASP A 24 -21.59 61.95 11.34
N LYS A 25 -21.70 60.73 10.78
CA LYS A 25 -22.53 59.67 11.36
C LYS A 25 -21.68 58.71 12.19
N LEU A 26 -22.20 58.33 13.35
CA LEU A 26 -21.63 57.26 14.17
C LEU A 26 -21.65 55.95 13.38
N TYR A 27 -20.47 55.37 13.19
CA TYR A 27 -20.29 54.07 12.53
C TYR A 27 -20.56 52.92 13.50
N SER A 28 -20.22 53.10 14.77
CA SER A 28 -20.38 52.11 15.83
C SER A 28 -20.78 52.76 17.14
N VAL A 29 -21.30 51.96 18.07
CA VAL A 29 -21.60 52.41 19.43
C VAL A 29 -20.30 52.82 20.16
N PRO A 30 -20.30 53.94 20.93
CA PRO A 30 -19.12 54.35 21.68
C PRO A 30 -18.64 53.26 22.63
N GLN A 31 -17.34 52.96 22.58
CA GLN A 31 -16.72 51.98 23.48
C GLN A 31 -16.11 52.69 24.68
N TYR A 32 -16.44 52.23 25.87
CA TYR A 32 -15.90 52.75 27.13
C TYR A 32 -14.88 51.75 27.68
N LEU A 33 -13.60 52.11 27.63
CA LEU A 33 -12.51 51.26 28.07
C LEU A 33 -11.84 51.84 29.32
N THR A 34 -11.48 51.00 30.27
CA THR A 34 -10.57 51.43 31.34
C THR A 34 -9.19 51.75 30.76
N ILE A 35 -8.34 52.44 31.53
CA ILE A 35 -6.96 52.76 31.13
C ILE A 35 -6.21 51.48 30.71
N ASP A 36 -6.31 50.41 31.49
CA ASP A 36 -5.65 49.13 31.19
C ASP A 36 -6.17 48.49 29.90
N GLN A 37 -7.49 48.55 29.67
CA GLN A 37 -8.10 48.01 28.46
C GLN A 37 -7.69 48.80 27.22
N TYR A 38 -7.62 50.12 27.32
CA TYR A 38 -7.15 50.99 26.25
C TYR A 38 -5.67 50.74 25.91
N LEU A 39 -4.81 50.63 26.93
CA LEU A 39 -3.39 50.31 26.74
C LEU A 39 -3.20 48.94 26.06
N ARG A 40 -3.98 47.93 26.45
CA ARG A 40 -3.97 46.62 25.78
C ARG A 40 -4.41 46.71 24.32
N LEU A 41 -5.47 47.48 24.05
CA LEU A 41 -5.95 47.70 22.69
C LEU A 41 -4.86 48.35 21.84
N VAL A 42 -4.32 49.51 22.25
CA VAL A 42 -3.28 50.24 21.52
C VAL A 42 -2.05 49.36 21.30
N ASN A 43 -1.59 48.62 22.32
CA ASN A 43 -0.47 47.69 22.17
C ASN A 43 -0.74 46.59 21.14
N SER A 44 -1.96 46.02 21.13
CA SER A 44 -2.34 45.01 20.15
C SER A 44 -2.39 45.59 18.73
N GLU A 45 -2.86 46.83 18.57
CA GLU A 45 -2.94 47.52 17.29
C GLU A 45 -1.54 47.87 16.78
N MET A 46 -0.65 48.39 17.64
CA MET A 46 0.75 48.64 17.30
C MET A 46 1.48 47.37 16.88
N LYS A 47 1.33 46.26 17.61
CA LYS A 47 1.92 44.97 17.23
C LYS A 47 1.42 44.51 15.87
N ARG A 48 0.10 44.57 15.65
CA ARG A 48 -0.53 44.19 14.37
C ARG A 48 -0.06 45.09 13.22
N GLN A 49 0.05 46.38 13.45
CA GLN A 49 0.52 47.34 12.45
C GLN A 49 1.99 47.11 12.12
N ASN A 50 2.85 46.94 13.12
CA ASN A 50 4.26 46.62 12.92
C ASN A 50 4.44 45.31 12.12
N TRP A 51 3.64 44.28 12.41
CA TRP A 51 3.64 43.04 11.63
C TRP A 51 3.21 43.25 10.18
N ARG A 52 2.21 44.09 9.94
CA ARG A 52 1.79 44.46 8.58
C ARG A 52 2.87 45.24 7.84
N ASP A 53 3.53 46.18 8.51
CA ASP A 53 4.58 47.00 7.90
C ASP A 53 5.80 46.14 7.56
N LEU A 54 6.23 45.26 8.47
CA LEU A 54 7.28 44.27 8.23
C LEU A 54 6.93 43.29 7.10
N SER A 55 5.70 42.75 7.08
CA SER A 55 5.27 41.85 6.00
C SER A 55 5.18 42.52 4.64
N ASN A 56 4.88 43.82 4.60
CA ASN A 56 4.70 44.56 3.36
C ASN A 56 6.00 45.16 2.81
N ALA A 57 6.99 45.44 3.67
CA ALA A 57 8.25 46.06 3.26
C ALA A 57 8.98 45.23 2.19
N GLU A 58 9.11 43.92 2.43
CA GLU A 58 9.78 42.99 1.52
C GLU A 58 8.97 42.79 0.23
N VAL A 59 7.64 42.71 0.34
CA VAL A 59 6.73 42.54 -0.81
C VAL A 59 6.72 43.77 -1.72
N ALA A 60 6.83 44.98 -1.17
CA ALA A 60 6.81 46.22 -1.94
C ALA A 60 8.07 46.43 -2.79
N GLU A 61 9.22 45.97 -2.31
CA GLU A 61 10.49 46.01 -3.04
C GLU A 61 10.52 44.93 -4.15
N VAL A 62 10.11 43.69 -3.83
CA VAL A 62 9.97 42.58 -4.79
C VAL A 62 8.99 42.91 -5.92
N ARG A 63 7.90 43.64 -5.64
CA ARG A 63 6.96 44.12 -6.67
C ARG A 63 7.57 45.13 -7.64
N LYS A 64 8.62 45.86 -7.25
CA LYS A 64 9.28 46.87 -8.10
C LYS A 64 10.43 46.29 -8.95
N THR A 65 11.16 45.31 -8.43
CA THR A 65 12.41 44.81 -9.04
C THR A 65 12.35 43.34 -9.50
N GLY A 66 11.28 42.61 -9.16
CA GLY A 66 11.26 41.15 -9.28
C GLY A 66 12.05 40.48 -8.15
N ILE A 67 11.94 39.15 -8.02
CA ILE A 67 12.59 38.39 -6.93
C ILE A 67 14.13 38.43 -7.07
N ILE A 68 14.66 38.53 -8.30
CA ILE A 68 16.10 38.60 -8.58
C ILE A 68 16.34 39.59 -9.75
N PRO A 69 16.90 40.79 -9.52
CA PRO A 69 17.25 41.71 -10.62
C PRO A 69 18.46 41.19 -11.41
N PRO A 70 18.55 41.49 -12.72
CA PRO A 70 19.67 41.05 -13.54
C PRO A 70 20.98 41.69 -13.07
N VAL A 71 22.00 40.87 -12.81
CA VAL A 71 23.31 41.34 -12.32
C VAL A 71 24.22 41.60 -13.52
N LYS A 72 24.82 42.79 -13.57
CA LYS A 72 25.82 43.15 -14.59
C LYS A 72 27.21 43.03 -14.01
N ILE A 73 28.06 42.22 -14.64
CA ILE A 73 29.46 42.04 -14.25
C ILE A 73 30.36 42.87 -15.16
N ASN A 74 31.07 43.84 -14.58
CA ASN A 74 32.03 44.66 -15.32
C ASN A 74 33.40 43.96 -15.43
N SER A 75 33.52 42.98 -16.33
CA SER A 75 34.78 42.28 -16.58
C SER A 75 34.94 41.89 -18.05
N ARG A 76 36.05 42.30 -18.66
CA ARG A 76 36.41 41.94 -20.05
C ARG A 76 36.63 40.44 -20.23
N VAL A 77 37.14 39.76 -19.20
CA VAL A 77 37.35 38.30 -19.23
C VAL A 77 36.01 37.58 -19.22
N PHE A 78 35.07 38.05 -18.39
CA PHE A 78 33.71 37.51 -18.33
C PHE A 78 32.99 37.68 -19.67
N GLU A 79 33.04 38.88 -20.25
CA GLU A 79 32.46 39.16 -21.55
C GLU A 79 33.05 38.27 -22.67
N LYS A 80 34.36 38.02 -22.67
CA LYS A 80 35.01 37.14 -23.65
C LYS A 80 34.52 35.69 -23.56
N ILE A 81 34.34 35.17 -22.35
CA ILE A 81 33.93 33.77 -22.13
C ILE A 81 32.44 33.61 -22.42
N PHE A 82 31.60 34.51 -21.91
CA PHE A 82 30.14 34.38 -21.91
C PHE A 82 29.43 35.17 -23.01
N GLY A 83 30.13 36.00 -23.79
CA GLY A 83 29.57 36.79 -24.88
C GLY A 83 28.60 37.88 -24.41
N GLY A 84 28.79 38.39 -23.19
CA GLY A 84 28.00 39.46 -22.58
C GLY A 84 28.31 39.61 -21.09
N THR A 85 27.82 40.69 -20.48
CA THR A 85 28.07 41.03 -19.06
C THR A 85 26.87 40.81 -18.14
N THR A 86 25.71 40.48 -18.71
CA THR A 86 24.45 40.33 -17.96
C THR A 86 24.24 38.88 -17.53
N ILE A 87 23.88 38.70 -16.27
CA ILE A 87 23.32 37.47 -15.71
C ILE A 87 21.83 37.70 -15.50
N ASP A 88 21.01 36.96 -16.23
CA ASP A 88 19.55 36.98 -16.12
C ASP A 88 19.08 35.61 -15.62
N ILE A 89 18.51 35.54 -14.42
CA ILE A 89 18.03 34.30 -13.81
C ILE A 89 16.54 34.47 -13.51
N GLN A 90 15.74 33.60 -14.10
CA GLN A 90 14.29 33.62 -14.02
C GLN A 90 13.80 32.33 -13.35
N PRO A 91 13.66 32.31 -12.01
CA PRO A 91 12.99 31.22 -11.31
C PRO A 91 11.47 31.34 -11.48
N ARG A 92 10.80 30.20 -11.65
CA ARG A 92 9.33 30.05 -11.71
C ARG A 92 8.93 28.87 -10.85
N GLY A 93 7.77 28.95 -10.21
CA GLY A 93 7.25 27.89 -9.35
C GLY A 93 7.03 28.35 -7.92
N ASP A 94 6.89 27.39 -7.01
CA ASP A 94 6.60 27.60 -5.60
C ASP A 94 7.53 26.78 -4.70
N ALA A 95 7.78 27.31 -3.51
CA ALA A 95 8.48 26.64 -2.45
C ALA A 95 7.67 26.82 -1.17
N GLU A 96 7.20 25.71 -0.61
CA GLU A 96 6.45 25.64 0.63
C GLU A 96 7.32 24.98 1.71
N LEU A 97 7.27 25.56 2.91
CA LEU A 97 7.97 25.07 4.08
C LEU A 97 6.98 24.90 5.23
N THR A 98 6.76 23.67 5.65
CA THR A 98 5.83 23.35 6.73
C THR A 98 6.60 22.90 7.97
N PHE A 99 6.33 23.56 9.10
CA PHE A 99 6.83 23.17 10.41
C PHE A 99 5.67 22.68 11.26
N LEU A 100 5.73 21.45 11.78
CA LEU A 100 4.66 20.85 12.57
C LEU A 100 5.23 20.22 13.85
N GLY A 101 4.76 20.68 15.01
CA GLY A 101 4.98 19.98 16.29
C GLY A 101 3.84 19.00 16.56
N ARG A 102 4.14 17.70 16.69
CA ARG A 102 3.17 16.66 17.04
C ARG A 102 3.48 16.08 18.42
N ILE A 103 2.49 16.12 19.32
CA ILE A 103 2.56 15.43 20.61
C ILE A 103 1.53 14.31 20.58
N ASN A 104 1.99 13.06 20.71
CA ASN A 104 1.14 11.89 20.81
C ASN A 104 1.18 11.36 22.25
N LYS A 105 0.01 11.18 22.85
CA LYS A 105 -0.15 10.62 24.19
C LYS A 105 -0.90 9.29 24.09
N ASN A 106 -0.25 8.22 24.55
CA ASN A 106 -0.82 6.88 24.65
C ASN A 106 -1.04 6.53 26.13
N GLU A 107 -2.27 6.18 26.50
CA GLU A 107 -2.62 5.86 27.88
C GLU A 107 -2.48 4.38 28.23
N ASN A 108 -2.00 3.56 27.29
CA ASN A 108 -1.80 2.13 27.52
C ASN A 108 -0.82 1.90 28.69
N PRO A 109 -1.29 1.23 29.76
CA PRO A 109 -0.52 1.05 30.98
C PRO A 109 0.74 0.19 30.80
N LEU A 110 0.79 -0.61 29.73
CA LEU A 110 1.92 -1.48 29.39
C LEU A 110 3.17 -0.69 28.94
N PHE A 111 3.00 0.57 28.51
CA PHE A 111 4.14 1.46 28.24
C PHE A 111 4.56 2.21 29.51
N ASN A 112 5.86 2.47 29.64
CA ASN A 112 6.36 3.34 30.71
C ASN A 112 5.95 4.81 30.48
N GLU A 113 5.93 5.63 31.53
CA GLU A 113 5.42 7.01 31.46
C GLU A 113 6.16 7.89 30.43
N ARG A 114 7.45 7.62 30.20
CA ARG A 114 8.25 8.32 29.19
C ARG A 114 7.87 7.93 27.76
N GLN A 115 7.51 6.67 27.51
CA GLN A 115 7.08 6.18 26.20
C GLN A 115 5.63 6.52 25.88
N ARG A 116 4.82 6.80 26.91
CA ARG A 116 3.43 7.24 26.78
C ARG A 116 3.28 8.62 26.17
N VAL A 117 4.29 9.48 26.22
CA VAL A 117 4.26 10.81 25.61
C VAL A 117 5.42 10.92 24.62
N GLN A 118 5.09 11.03 23.34
CA GLN A 118 6.08 11.22 22.27
C GLN A 118 5.86 12.57 21.60
N SER A 119 6.90 13.38 21.57
CA SER A 119 6.91 14.67 20.90
C SER A 119 7.83 14.59 19.69
N ASN A 120 7.29 14.91 18.51
CA ASN A 120 8.04 14.94 17.25
C ASN A 120 7.93 16.33 16.64
N PHE A 121 9.04 16.82 16.09
CA PHE A 121 9.07 17.99 15.25
C PHE A 121 9.24 17.53 13.81
N ASP A 122 8.27 17.90 12.98
CA ASP A 122 8.22 17.55 11.57
C ASP A 122 8.51 18.80 10.74
N PHE A 123 9.38 18.62 9.75
CA PHE A 123 9.88 19.64 8.87
C PHE A 123 9.74 19.13 7.44
N ASN A 124 8.77 19.68 6.72
CA ASN A 124 8.47 19.27 5.35
C ASN A 124 8.78 20.40 4.37
N GLN A 125 9.53 20.07 3.32
CA GLN A 125 9.91 20.96 2.22
C GLN A 125 9.23 20.49 0.93
N ARG A 126 8.33 21.31 0.39
CA ARG A 126 7.81 21.12 -0.98
C ARG A 126 8.37 22.20 -1.88
N ILE A 127 9.31 21.85 -2.75
CA ILE A 127 9.88 22.78 -3.73
C ILE A 127 9.50 22.25 -5.11
N GLN A 128 8.78 23.07 -5.87
CA GLN A 128 8.51 22.85 -7.28
C GLN A 128 8.99 24.08 -8.06
N MET A 129 10.14 23.97 -8.71
CA MET A 129 10.82 25.11 -9.30
C MET A 129 11.40 24.80 -10.69
N ASP A 130 11.15 25.72 -11.62
CA ASP A 130 11.74 25.81 -12.94
C ASP A 130 12.61 27.07 -13.02
N VAL A 131 13.92 26.90 -13.18
CA VAL A 131 14.88 28.00 -13.31
C VAL A 131 15.46 28.03 -14.71
N ILE A 132 15.34 29.17 -15.38
CA ILE A 132 16.06 29.45 -16.62
C ILE A 132 17.01 30.62 -16.37
N GLY A 133 18.30 30.37 -16.54
CA GLY A 133 19.35 31.39 -16.45
C GLY A 133 20.03 31.59 -17.80
N ASN A 134 20.22 32.84 -18.21
CA ASN A 134 21.08 33.20 -19.34
C ASN A 134 22.25 34.04 -18.80
N ILE A 135 23.47 33.57 -19.04
CA ILE A 135 24.71 34.26 -18.68
C ILE A 135 25.37 34.70 -19.98
N GLY A 136 25.27 36.00 -20.27
CA GLY A 136 25.64 36.55 -21.57
C GLY A 136 24.83 35.90 -22.71
N THR A 137 25.50 35.62 -23.83
CA THR A 137 24.92 34.96 -25.00
C THR A 137 25.34 33.50 -25.14
N LYS A 138 26.39 33.07 -24.43
CA LYS A 138 27.02 31.76 -24.61
C LYS A 138 26.67 30.72 -23.55
N MET A 139 26.15 31.10 -22.37
CA MET A 139 25.86 30.14 -21.30
C MET A 139 24.39 30.18 -20.91
N LYS A 140 23.76 29.00 -20.85
CA LYS A 140 22.36 28.81 -20.48
C LYS A 140 22.25 27.76 -19.40
N ILE A 141 21.49 28.07 -18.36
CA ILE A 141 21.18 27.17 -17.25
C ILE A 141 19.69 26.85 -17.33
N LYS A 142 19.37 25.56 -17.26
CA LYS A 142 18.00 25.07 -17.12
C LYS A 142 17.97 24.11 -15.95
N MET A 143 17.13 24.37 -14.97
CA MET A 143 16.96 23.50 -13.82
C MET A 143 15.46 23.31 -13.57
N ASN A 144 15.01 22.07 -13.56
CA ASN A 144 13.70 21.68 -13.06
C ASN A 144 13.93 20.85 -11.79
N TYR A 145 13.30 21.25 -10.70
CA TYR A 145 13.46 20.60 -9.41
C TYR A 145 12.11 20.47 -8.70
N ASN A 146 11.75 19.23 -8.39
CA ASN A 146 10.57 18.85 -7.65
C ASN A 146 10.98 17.91 -6.50
N THR A 147 10.78 18.33 -5.25
CA THR A 147 11.06 17.49 -4.07
C THR A 147 10.07 16.34 -3.91
N GLU A 148 8.91 16.41 -4.57
CA GLU A 148 7.87 15.37 -4.56
C GLU A 148 7.91 14.50 -5.83
N ALA A 149 8.98 14.58 -6.63
CA ALA A 149 9.14 13.75 -7.82
C ALA A 149 9.15 12.26 -7.46
N GLN A 150 8.33 11.46 -8.15
CA GLN A 150 8.32 10.00 -7.98
C GLN A 150 9.53 9.34 -8.64
N PHE A 151 10.08 9.98 -9.68
CA PHE A 151 11.21 9.48 -10.45
C PHE A 151 12.38 10.47 -10.52
N ASP A 152 13.60 9.98 -10.33
CA ASP A 152 14.83 10.78 -10.36
C ASP A 152 15.07 11.53 -11.68
N PHE A 153 14.47 11.08 -12.80
CA PHE A 153 14.63 11.73 -14.11
C PHE A 153 13.80 13.02 -14.27
N GLU A 154 12.83 13.25 -13.38
CA GLU A 154 12.03 14.48 -13.37
C GLU A 154 12.90 15.65 -12.90
N ASN A 155 13.79 15.40 -11.94
CA ASN A 155 14.77 16.37 -11.46
C ASN A 155 15.91 16.51 -12.47
N GLN A 156 15.91 17.63 -13.20
CA GLN A 156 16.84 17.90 -14.28
C GLN A 156 17.64 19.17 -14.02
N ILE A 157 18.95 19.08 -14.19
CA ILE A 157 19.84 20.23 -14.22
C ILE A 157 20.66 20.16 -15.49
N LYS A 158 20.70 21.23 -16.26
CA LYS A 158 21.43 21.30 -17.52
C LYS A 158 22.10 22.66 -17.67
N LEU A 159 23.41 22.62 -17.83
CA LEU A 159 24.24 23.76 -18.15
C LEU A 159 24.70 23.61 -19.59
N ASP A 160 24.38 24.59 -20.43
CA ASP A 160 24.67 24.62 -21.85
C ASP A 160 25.59 25.80 -22.17
N TYR A 161 26.85 25.51 -22.48
CA TYR A 161 27.76 26.47 -23.11
C TYR A 161 27.74 26.29 -24.62
N THR A 162 27.56 27.38 -25.38
CA THR A 162 27.61 27.41 -26.84
C THR A 162 28.76 28.31 -27.29
N GLY A 163 29.69 27.73 -28.05
CA GLY A 163 30.79 28.47 -28.64
C GLY A 163 30.34 29.35 -29.82
N GLY A 164 31.20 30.27 -30.22
CA GLY A 164 31.01 31.06 -31.43
C GLY A 164 31.13 30.24 -32.71
N LYS A 165 30.79 30.87 -33.84
CA LYS A 165 30.82 30.22 -35.16
C LYS A 165 32.20 29.67 -35.53
N ASP A 166 33.26 30.35 -35.12
CA ASP A 166 34.65 30.00 -35.46
C ASP A 166 35.39 29.26 -34.32
N ASP A 167 34.72 28.99 -33.19
CA ASP A 167 35.33 28.29 -32.05
C ASP A 167 35.40 26.76 -32.33
N ILE A 168 36.50 26.10 -31.93
CA ILE A 168 36.62 24.63 -32.01
C ILE A 168 35.58 23.96 -31.11
N ILE A 169 35.38 24.51 -29.91
CA ILE A 169 34.38 24.05 -28.96
C ILE A 169 33.03 24.60 -29.43
N LYS A 170 32.15 23.71 -29.91
CA LYS A 170 30.79 24.08 -30.33
C LYS A 170 29.83 24.06 -29.16
N LYS A 171 29.91 23.03 -28.32
CA LYS A 171 29.02 22.89 -27.17
C LYS A 171 29.69 22.19 -26.00
N ILE A 172 29.42 22.66 -24.79
CA ILE A 172 29.69 21.91 -23.55
C ILE A 172 28.37 21.84 -22.79
N GLU A 173 27.88 20.64 -22.55
CA GLU A 173 26.69 20.36 -21.75
C GLU A 173 27.13 19.69 -20.44
N ALA A 174 26.58 20.11 -19.30
CA ALA A 174 26.80 19.45 -18.01
C ALA A 174 25.48 19.22 -17.26
N GLY A 175 25.39 18.11 -16.53
CA GLY A 175 24.17 17.63 -15.88
C GLY A 175 23.43 16.60 -16.72
N ASN A 176 22.13 16.78 -16.96
CA ASN A 176 21.32 15.88 -17.78
C ASN A 176 21.67 16.06 -19.27
N VAL A 177 22.38 15.07 -19.82
CA VAL A 177 22.83 15.05 -21.21
C VAL A 177 22.25 13.86 -21.96
N SER A 178 22.24 13.95 -23.28
CA SER A 178 21.82 12.87 -24.17
C SER A 178 22.80 12.71 -25.32
N LEU A 179 23.00 11.45 -25.73
CA LEU A 179 23.84 11.10 -26.87
C LEU A 179 23.06 10.16 -27.79
N PRO A 180 22.09 10.68 -28.57
CA PRO A 180 21.43 9.86 -29.57
C PRO A 180 22.47 9.43 -30.63
N LEU A 181 22.49 8.14 -30.94
CA LEU A 181 23.35 7.55 -31.96
C LEU A 181 22.46 6.99 -33.07
N ASN A 182 22.83 7.23 -34.33
CA ASN A 182 22.13 6.71 -35.50
C ASN A 182 22.64 5.31 -35.90
N SER A 183 22.83 4.42 -34.91
CA SER A 183 23.32 3.05 -35.12
C SER A 183 22.30 2.05 -34.59
N SER A 184 22.05 0.97 -35.34
CA SER A 184 21.18 -0.14 -34.91
C SER A 184 21.89 -1.13 -33.98
N LEU A 185 23.22 -1.17 -33.99
CA LEU A 185 24.01 -2.08 -33.16
C LEU A 185 24.31 -1.51 -31.77
N ILE A 186 24.52 -0.19 -31.70
CA ILE A 186 24.82 0.53 -30.47
C ILE A 186 23.77 1.61 -30.28
N ASN A 187 22.80 1.31 -29.41
CA ASN A 187 21.75 2.26 -29.07
C ASN A 187 22.30 3.34 -28.14
N GLY A 188 22.17 4.60 -28.55
CA GLY A 188 22.55 5.75 -27.72
C GLY A 188 21.61 5.92 -26.52
N THR A 189 22.17 6.18 -25.35
CA THR A 189 21.41 6.39 -24.11
C THR A 189 20.90 7.84 -24.01
N GLN A 190 19.62 8.01 -23.68
CA GLN A 190 18.94 9.31 -23.68
C GLN A 190 18.84 10.01 -22.31
N SER A 191 19.18 9.32 -21.21
CA SER A 191 19.10 9.88 -19.85
C SER A 191 20.40 9.63 -19.08
N LEU A 192 21.36 10.53 -19.32
CA LEU A 192 22.69 10.48 -18.73
C LEU A 192 22.90 11.67 -17.80
N PHE A 193 23.59 11.47 -16.68
CA PHE A 193 24.06 12.57 -15.83
C PHE A 193 25.58 12.68 -15.92
N GLY A 194 26.09 13.77 -16.48
CA GLY A 194 27.52 13.93 -16.70
C GLY A 194 27.88 15.15 -17.54
N VAL A 195 29.02 15.07 -18.23
CA VAL A 195 29.54 16.12 -19.09
C VAL A 195 29.60 15.62 -20.53
N LYS A 196 29.11 16.43 -21.46
CA LYS A 196 29.18 16.21 -22.90
C LYS A 196 29.87 17.37 -23.58
N THR A 197 30.78 17.08 -24.48
CA THR A 197 31.51 18.09 -25.26
C THR A 197 31.40 17.79 -26.74
N GLN A 198 31.11 18.83 -27.53
CA GLN A 198 31.07 18.79 -28.99
C GLN A 198 32.16 19.70 -29.54
N LEU A 199 33.09 19.10 -30.28
CA LEU A 199 34.22 19.76 -30.92
C LEU A 199 34.07 19.63 -32.43
N GLN A 200 34.43 20.67 -33.18
CA GLN A 200 34.43 20.65 -34.64
C GLN A 200 35.79 21.09 -35.18
N PHE A 201 36.44 20.19 -35.91
CA PHE A 201 37.71 20.41 -36.58
C PHE A 201 37.50 20.40 -38.10
N GLY A 202 37.16 21.55 -38.67
CA GLY A 202 36.80 21.66 -40.09
C GLY A 202 35.52 20.89 -40.39
N LYS A 203 35.64 19.72 -41.04
CA LYS A 203 34.53 18.81 -41.36
C LYS A 203 34.36 17.64 -40.38
N LEU A 204 35.27 17.51 -39.42
CA LEU A 204 35.23 16.44 -38.42
C LEU A 204 34.50 16.92 -37.16
N ASP A 205 33.36 16.30 -36.86
CA ASP A 205 32.62 16.53 -35.61
C ASP A 205 32.94 15.43 -34.60
N VAL A 206 33.46 15.80 -33.43
CA VAL A 206 33.79 14.90 -32.33
C VAL A 206 32.87 15.20 -31.15
N SER A 207 32.07 14.21 -30.76
CA SER A 207 31.24 14.28 -29.55
C SER A 207 31.78 13.31 -28.50
N ALA A 208 32.11 13.81 -27.32
CA ALA A 208 32.56 13.01 -26.18
C ALA A 208 31.59 13.16 -25.02
N VAL A 209 31.28 12.06 -24.32
CA VAL A 209 30.40 12.05 -23.15
C VAL A 209 31.03 11.22 -22.05
N PHE A 210 31.12 11.82 -20.85
CA PHE A 210 31.50 11.14 -19.62
C PHE A 210 30.35 11.29 -18.63
N SER A 211 29.68 10.19 -18.31
CA SER A 211 28.42 10.25 -17.57
C SER A 211 28.10 8.97 -16.83
N GLN A 212 27.30 9.11 -15.77
CA GLN A 212 26.59 8.01 -15.13
C GLN A 212 25.24 7.79 -15.82
N GLN A 213 24.97 6.55 -16.23
CA GLN A 213 23.67 6.16 -16.76
C GLN A 213 22.67 5.99 -15.60
N LYS A 214 21.55 6.72 -15.67
CA LYS A 214 20.48 6.66 -14.65
C LYS A 214 19.26 5.85 -15.09
N SER A 215 19.28 5.24 -16.28
CA SER A 215 18.15 4.48 -16.84
C SER A 215 18.50 3.01 -17.09
N GLN A 216 17.50 2.14 -16.96
CA GLN A 216 17.59 0.73 -17.33
C GLN A 216 16.77 0.49 -18.61
N SER A 217 17.36 -0.22 -19.57
CA SER A 217 16.61 -0.69 -20.75
C SER A 217 15.77 -1.90 -20.36
N LYS A 218 14.48 -1.89 -20.73
CA LYS A 218 13.60 -3.06 -20.64
C LYS A 218 13.07 -3.35 -22.03
N GLU A 219 13.29 -4.57 -22.50
CA GLU A 219 12.73 -5.06 -23.75
C GLU A 219 11.39 -5.74 -23.46
N LEU A 220 10.37 -5.38 -24.23
CA LEU A 220 9.05 -5.99 -24.15
C LEU A 220 8.75 -6.66 -25.49
N GLN A 221 8.59 -7.98 -25.48
CA GLN A 221 8.20 -8.73 -26.67
C GLN A 221 6.67 -8.84 -26.72
N ILE A 222 6.05 -8.16 -27.68
CA ILE A 222 4.60 -8.20 -27.92
C ILE A 222 4.35 -9.09 -29.14
N ASN A 223 3.75 -10.26 -28.91
CA ASN A 223 3.39 -11.19 -29.97
C ASN A 223 1.87 -11.15 -30.17
N ASN A 224 1.40 -10.87 -31.40
CA ASN A 224 -0.03 -10.85 -31.77
C ASN A 224 -0.92 -9.96 -30.87
N GLY A 225 -0.42 -8.80 -30.44
CA GLY A 225 -1.20 -7.83 -29.67
C GLY A 225 -1.42 -8.19 -28.20
N ALA A 226 -0.83 -9.30 -27.71
CA ALA A 226 -0.84 -9.68 -26.30
C ALA A 226 0.58 -9.70 -25.74
N GLN A 227 0.73 -9.21 -24.51
CA GLN A 227 1.95 -9.38 -23.74
C GLN A 227 2.05 -10.84 -23.30
N GLN A 228 3.11 -11.54 -23.73
CA GLN A 228 3.40 -12.89 -23.26
C GLN A 228 4.36 -12.79 -22.06
N ASN A 229 3.96 -13.37 -20.93
CA ASN A 229 4.84 -13.54 -19.78
C ASN A 229 5.18 -15.03 -19.67
N GLU A 230 6.46 -15.39 -19.78
CA GLU A 230 6.92 -16.75 -19.53
C GLU A 230 6.88 -17.02 -18.03
N PHE A 231 6.33 -18.17 -17.63
CA PHE A 231 6.39 -18.65 -16.26
C PHE A 231 6.95 -20.08 -16.23
N ARG A 232 7.67 -20.39 -15.16
CA ARG A 232 8.24 -21.72 -14.92
C ARG A 232 7.74 -22.22 -13.58
N ILE A 233 7.19 -23.44 -13.55
CA ILE A 233 6.76 -24.11 -12.33
C ILE A 233 7.53 -25.43 -12.26
N THR A 234 8.22 -25.66 -11.14
CA THR A 234 8.94 -26.92 -10.90
C THR A 234 7.99 -27.93 -10.26
N GLY A 235 8.21 -29.22 -10.47
CA GLY A 235 7.40 -30.27 -9.82
C GLY A 235 7.46 -30.25 -8.28
N SER A 236 8.50 -29.63 -7.70
CA SER A 236 8.62 -29.37 -6.26
C SER A 236 7.77 -28.20 -5.77
N ASP A 237 7.33 -27.32 -6.67
CA ASP A 237 6.66 -26.06 -6.33
C ASP A 237 5.14 -26.29 -6.19
N TYR A 238 4.76 -27.32 -5.44
CA TYR A 238 3.36 -27.62 -5.17
C TYR A 238 2.79 -26.67 -4.11
N GLU A 239 1.50 -26.37 -4.21
CA GLU A 239 0.81 -25.54 -3.22
C GLU A 239 0.55 -26.33 -1.93
N ALA A 240 1.44 -26.18 -0.96
CA ALA A 240 1.30 -26.83 0.35
C ALA A 240 0.12 -26.28 1.16
N ASN A 241 -0.51 -27.14 1.97
CA ASN A 241 -1.57 -26.80 2.93
C ASN A 241 -2.77 -26.05 2.33
N LYS A 242 -3.06 -26.27 1.04
CA LYS A 242 -4.12 -25.57 0.31
C LYS A 242 -5.21 -26.51 -0.19
N HIS A 243 -4.82 -27.72 -0.58
CA HIS A 243 -5.73 -28.69 -1.19
C HIS A 243 -5.92 -29.91 -0.27
N TYR A 244 -7.18 -30.23 0.01
CA TYR A 244 -7.54 -31.32 0.91
C TYR A 244 -8.65 -32.18 0.31
N PHE A 245 -8.49 -33.51 0.38
CA PHE A 245 -9.59 -34.43 0.10
C PHE A 245 -10.58 -34.43 1.26
N LEU A 246 -11.87 -34.59 0.97
CA LEU A 246 -12.94 -34.61 1.98
C LEU A 246 -12.95 -35.87 2.83
N ALA A 247 -12.41 -36.96 2.30
CA ALA A 247 -12.28 -38.26 2.95
C ALA A 247 -11.23 -39.10 2.19
N LYS A 248 -10.69 -40.13 2.83
CA LYS A 248 -9.77 -41.09 2.21
C LYS A 248 -10.40 -41.80 1.01
N TYR A 249 -11.71 -42.03 1.02
CA TYR A 249 -12.45 -42.54 -0.14
C TYR A 249 -12.17 -41.72 -1.40
N PHE A 250 -12.20 -40.39 -1.32
CA PHE A 250 -12.00 -39.53 -2.49
C PHE A 250 -10.55 -39.57 -2.97
N ARG A 251 -9.58 -39.55 -2.04
CA ARG A 251 -8.16 -39.69 -2.34
C ARG A 251 -7.87 -40.99 -3.10
N ASP A 252 -8.33 -42.11 -2.56
CA ASP A 252 -8.03 -43.43 -3.11
C ASP A 252 -8.72 -43.67 -4.47
N ASN A 253 -9.80 -42.93 -4.75
CA ASN A 253 -10.55 -43.03 -6.00
C ASN A 253 -10.24 -41.93 -7.03
N TYR A 254 -9.42 -40.93 -6.68
CA TYR A 254 -9.18 -39.75 -7.52
C TYR A 254 -8.63 -40.10 -8.91
N ASN A 255 -7.55 -40.89 -8.97
CA ASN A 255 -6.92 -41.28 -10.23
C ASN A 255 -7.85 -42.13 -11.10
N ARG A 256 -8.66 -43.01 -10.48
CA ARG A 256 -9.64 -43.84 -11.19
C ARG A 256 -10.78 -43.01 -11.76
N ALA A 257 -11.26 -42.01 -11.01
CA ALA A 257 -12.31 -41.10 -11.47
C ALA A 257 -11.84 -40.20 -12.63
N LEU A 258 -10.53 -39.95 -12.75
CA LEU A 258 -9.92 -39.14 -13.81
C LEU A 258 -9.24 -39.95 -14.92
N ALA A 259 -9.49 -41.26 -15.01
CA ALA A 259 -8.82 -42.11 -15.99
C ALA A 259 -9.10 -41.73 -17.46
N ASN A 260 -10.26 -41.10 -17.75
CA ASN A 260 -10.67 -40.71 -19.11
C ASN A 260 -11.09 -39.22 -19.21
N PRO A 261 -10.14 -38.26 -19.11
CA PRO A 261 -10.46 -36.84 -19.28
C PRO A 261 -11.07 -36.55 -20.67
N PRO A 262 -12.08 -35.66 -20.79
CA PRO A 262 -12.60 -34.75 -19.76
C PRO A 262 -13.75 -35.33 -18.90
N THR A 263 -14.15 -36.59 -19.07
CA THR A 263 -15.28 -37.17 -18.33
C THR A 263 -14.85 -37.69 -16.96
N ILE A 264 -15.52 -37.23 -15.90
CA ILE A 264 -15.26 -37.68 -14.52
C ILE A 264 -16.10 -38.92 -14.21
N LEU A 265 -15.44 -40.04 -13.95
CA LEU A 265 -16.04 -41.34 -13.60
C LEU A 265 -16.27 -41.47 -12.09
N SER A 266 -17.15 -40.64 -11.53
CA SER A 266 -17.54 -40.70 -10.11
C SER A 266 -19.03 -40.98 -9.93
N GLY A 267 -19.35 -41.95 -9.08
CA GLY A 267 -20.72 -42.24 -8.66
C GLY A 267 -21.23 -41.34 -7.53
N ILE A 268 -20.35 -40.52 -6.93
CA ILE A 268 -20.67 -39.59 -5.85
C ILE A 268 -20.80 -38.17 -6.40
N LEU A 269 -21.79 -37.44 -5.90
CA LEU A 269 -21.95 -36.00 -6.10
C LEU A 269 -22.20 -35.32 -4.75
N VAL A 270 -21.24 -34.54 -4.27
CA VAL A 270 -21.40 -33.68 -3.08
C VAL A 270 -22.37 -32.53 -3.40
N THR A 271 -23.43 -32.44 -2.62
CA THR A 271 -24.56 -31.51 -2.77
C THR A 271 -24.53 -30.34 -1.79
N LYS A 272 -23.87 -30.48 -0.64
CA LYS A 272 -23.68 -29.43 0.34
C LYS A 272 -22.35 -29.65 1.05
N ILE A 273 -21.67 -28.58 1.42
CA ILE A 273 -20.46 -28.61 2.23
C ILE A 273 -20.46 -27.41 3.19
N GLU A 274 -19.98 -27.62 4.39
CA GLU A 274 -19.65 -26.56 5.34
C GLU A 274 -18.21 -26.76 5.79
N VAL A 275 -17.42 -25.69 5.71
CA VAL A 275 -16.00 -25.70 6.03
C VAL A 275 -15.77 -24.78 7.22
N TRP A 276 -15.04 -25.26 8.21
CA TRP A 276 -14.82 -24.60 9.50
C TRP A 276 -13.33 -24.53 9.78
N ILE A 277 -12.85 -23.35 10.17
CA ILE A 277 -11.45 -23.09 10.48
C ILE A 277 -11.31 -22.51 11.90
N THR A 278 -10.12 -22.65 12.47
CA THR A 278 -9.73 -21.95 13.70
C THR A 278 -9.92 -20.43 13.57
N ASN A 279 -10.50 -19.80 14.59
CA ASN A 279 -10.86 -18.39 14.57
C ASN A 279 -9.84 -17.53 15.32
N LYS A 280 -8.79 -17.09 14.64
CA LYS A 280 -7.72 -16.27 15.25
C LYS A 280 -8.09 -14.81 15.46
N THR A 281 -9.02 -14.29 14.66
CA THR A 281 -9.39 -12.86 14.67
C THR A 281 -10.59 -12.56 15.56
N GLY A 282 -11.12 -13.56 16.28
CA GLY A 282 -12.27 -13.39 17.16
C GLY A 282 -13.57 -13.03 16.41
N ASN A 283 -13.74 -13.49 15.17
CA ASN A 283 -14.95 -13.21 14.40
C ASN A 283 -16.17 -13.86 15.04
N THR A 284 -17.19 -13.08 15.38
CA THR A 284 -18.37 -13.54 16.12
C THR A 284 -19.55 -13.98 15.25
N GLN A 285 -19.45 -13.80 13.94
CA GLN A 285 -20.52 -14.08 13.00
C GLN A 285 -20.54 -15.56 12.61
N ASP A 286 -21.69 -16.22 12.79
CA ASP A 286 -21.92 -17.65 12.50
C ASP A 286 -20.86 -18.58 13.10
N SER A 287 -20.24 -18.17 14.20
CA SER A 287 -19.25 -18.94 14.95
C SER A 287 -19.92 -19.99 15.84
N ARG A 288 -19.34 -21.19 15.90
CA ARG A 288 -19.79 -22.25 16.82
C ARG A 288 -18.65 -23.16 17.22
N ASP A 289 -18.87 -23.94 18.27
CA ASP A 289 -17.94 -24.98 18.65
C ASP A 289 -18.05 -26.16 17.68
N VAL A 290 -16.90 -26.63 17.20
CA VAL A 290 -16.80 -27.73 16.24
C VAL A 290 -15.84 -28.78 16.78
N LEU A 291 -16.26 -30.03 16.70
CA LEU A 291 -15.45 -31.19 17.02
C LEU A 291 -15.24 -32.01 15.74
N GLY A 292 -14.03 -31.99 15.22
CA GLY A 292 -13.62 -32.79 14.07
C GLY A 292 -12.90 -34.05 14.53
N PHE A 293 -13.18 -35.18 13.88
CA PHE A 293 -12.44 -36.43 14.10
C PHE A 293 -11.74 -36.85 12.82
N LEU A 294 -10.55 -37.43 12.97
CA LEU A 294 -9.73 -37.90 11.85
C LEU A 294 -10.42 -39.03 11.07
N ASP A 295 -11.00 -40.00 11.80
CA ASP A 295 -11.58 -41.21 11.23
C ASP A 295 -13.11 -41.13 11.03
N LEU A 296 -13.72 -39.94 11.08
CA LEU A 296 -15.18 -39.83 10.99
C LEU A 296 -15.72 -40.34 9.66
N GLY A 297 -16.49 -41.43 9.69
CA GLY A 297 -17.10 -42.03 8.51
C GLY A 297 -16.11 -42.65 7.52
N GLU A 298 -14.87 -42.92 7.95
CA GLU A 298 -13.88 -43.66 7.15
C GLU A 298 -14.11 -45.17 7.22
N ASN A 299 -14.13 -45.84 6.07
CA ASN A 299 -14.28 -47.31 6.01
C ASN A 299 -13.07 -48.06 6.57
N ALA A 300 -11.88 -47.51 6.34
CA ALA A 300 -10.62 -48.04 6.85
C ALA A 300 -10.02 -46.98 7.79
N PRO A 301 -10.43 -46.96 9.08
CA PRO A 301 -9.96 -45.98 10.04
C PRO A 301 -8.45 -46.14 10.28
N TYR A 302 -7.76 -45.03 10.53
CA TYR A 302 -6.36 -45.01 10.94
C TYR A 302 -6.20 -45.61 12.35
N ASN A 303 -7.07 -45.22 13.30
CA ASN A 303 -7.08 -45.74 14.65
C ASN A 303 -7.89 -47.03 14.77
N THR A 304 -7.28 -48.13 14.35
CA THR A 304 -7.88 -49.48 14.42
C THR A 304 -8.00 -50.04 15.84
N ALA A 305 -7.36 -49.42 16.83
CA ALA A 305 -7.37 -49.88 18.23
C ALA A 305 -8.65 -49.51 18.98
N GLN A 306 -9.28 -48.38 18.61
CA GLN A 306 -10.54 -47.89 19.20
C GLN A 306 -11.71 -47.89 18.20
N VAL A 307 -11.42 -47.85 16.90
CA VAL A 307 -12.43 -47.72 15.84
C VAL A 307 -12.36 -48.94 14.91
N THR A 308 -13.50 -49.60 14.74
CA THR A 308 -13.69 -50.70 13.80
C THR A 308 -14.45 -50.19 12.58
N GLY A 309 -13.80 -50.28 11.40
CA GLY A 309 -14.40 -49.99 10.11
C GLY A 309 -14.85 -51.24 9.35
N GLY A 310 -15.10 -51.10 8.05
CA GLY A 310 -15.39 -52.21 7.14
C GLY A 310 -16.87 -52.41 6.80
N ALA A 311 -17.77 -51.64 7.41
CA ALA A 311 -19.22 -51.84 7.25
C ALA A 311 -19.77 -51.18 5.97
N SER A 312 -19.13 -50.14 5.44
CA SER A 312 -19.50 -49.49 4.18
C SER A 312 -18.27 -48.92 3.48
N VAL A 313 -18.06 -49.31 2.21
CA VAL A 313 -16.98 -48.78 1.35
C VAL A 313 -17.15 -47.29 1.06
N LEU A 314 -18.40 -46.84 0.96
CA LEU A 314 -18.71 -45.42 0.84
C LEU A 314 -18.55 -44.78 2.21
N PRO A 315 -18.01 -43.56 2.29
CA PRO A 315 -17.93 -42.88 3.57
C PRO A 315 -19.38 -42.73 4.07
N SER A 316 -19.67 -43.10 5.33
CA SER A 316 -20.90 -42.77 6.08
C SER A 316 -20.63 -42.65 7.59
N ALA A 317 -20.79 -41.45 8.18
CA ALA A 317 -20.65 -41.27 9.63
C ALA A 317 -21.95 -41.51 10.41
N PHE A 318 -23.11 -41.22 9.81
CA PHE A 318 -24.41 -41.27 10.48
C PHE A 318 -25.32 -42.34 9.87
N THR A 319 -26.19 -42.93 10.70
CA THR A 319 -27.29 -43.78 10.20
C THR A 319 -28.37 -42.92 9.55
N ASN A 320 -28.79 -43.27 8.33
CA ASN A 320 -29.88 -42.60 7.61
C ASN A 320 -30.88 -43.65 7.11
N PRO A 321 -32.21 -43.41 7.13
CA PRO A 321 -33.19 -44.34 6.56
C PRO A 321 -32.87 -44.81 5.12
N ASN A 322 -32.22 -43.94 4.34
CA ASN A 322 -31.84 -44.20 2.96
C ASN A 322 -30.47 -44.88 2.82
N PHE A 323 -29.65 -44.85 3.88
CA PHE A 323 -28.38 -45.58 3.99
C PHE A 323 -28.10 -45.92 5.47
N PRO A 324 -28.55 -47.09 5.95
CA PRO A 324 -28.55 -47.38 7.38
C PRO A 324 -27.17 -47.73 7.92
N THR A 325 -26.20 -48.02 7.06
CA THR A 325 -24.89 -48.55 7.48
C THR A 325 -23.86 -47.44 7.65
N GLN A 326 -23.35 -47.27 8.86
CA GLN A 326 -22.18 -46.42 9.10
C GLN A 326 -20.92 -47.13 8.59
N SER A 327 -19.92 -46.40 8.13
CA SER A 327 -18.65 -46.98 7.67
C SER A 327 -17.82 -47.56 8.80
N ASN A 328 -17.93 -46.95 9.98
CA ASN A 328 -17.26 -47.38 11.21
C ASN A 328 -18.13 -47.11 12.45
N ASN A 329 -17.69 -47.62 13.58
CA ASN A 329 -18.36 -47.51 14.87
C ASN A 329 -17.90 -46.30 15.73
N LEU A 330 -17.13 -45.35 15.20
CA LEU A 330 -16.54 -44.25 15.99
C LEU A 330 -17.60 -43.51 16.83
N LEU A 331 -18.67 -43.04 16.19
CA LEU A 331 -19.72 -42.29 16.89
C LEU A 331 -20.49 -43.13 17.91
N ALA A 332 -20.52 -44.45 17.77
CA ALA A 332 -21.19 -45.35 18.71
C ALA A 332 -20.32 -45.64 19.94
N ASN A 333 -18.99 -45.61 19.80
CA ASN A 333 -18.05 -45.86 20.89
C ASN A 333 -17.74 -44.60 21.73
N LEU A 334 -18.00 -43.41 21.18
CA LEU A 334 -17.74 -42.16 21.89
C LEU A 334 -18.64 -42.00 23.14
N PRO A 335 -18.12 -41.40 24.22
CA PRO A 335 -18.92 -41.04 25.39
C PRO A 335 -20.11 -40.15 25.03
N ALA A 336 -21.24 -40.31 25.74
CA ALA A 336 -22.46 -39.55 25.46
C ALA A 336 -22.27 -38.03 25.63
N ASP A 337 -21.36 -37.61 26.52
CA ASP A 337 -21.01 -36.21 26.78
C ASP A 337 -20.03 -35.62 25.76
N ALA A 338 -19.54 -36.40 24.79
CA ALA A 338 -18.62 -35.95 23.73
C ALA A 338 -19.13 -34.76 22.91
N ARG A 339 -20.45 -34.52 22.90
CA ARG A 339 -21.09 -33.39 22.21
C ARG A 339 -21.00 -32.08 22.99
N ASN A 340 -20.64 -32.13 24.26
CA ASN A 340 -20.55 -30.96 25.12
C ASN A 340 -19.18 -30.30 24.94
N THR A 341 -19.15 -29.01 24.65
CA THR A 341 -17.89 -28.26 24.48
C THR A 341 -17.00 -28.36 25.71
N ASN A 342 -17.49 -28.52 26.93
CA ASN A 342 -16.66 -28.62 28.14
C ASN A 342 -16.29 -30.06 28.53
N SER A 343 -16.69 -31.08 27.76
CA SER A 343 -16.40 -32.48 28.09
C SER A 343 -14.91 -32.83 27.88
N ASN A 344 -14.37 -33.62 28.81
CA ASN A 344 -13.08 -34.28 28.70
C ASN A 344 -13.22 -35.78 28.32
N GLY A 345 -14.43 -36.24 27.97
CA GLY A 345 -14.70 -37.63 27.62
C GLY A 345 -13.96 -38.05 26.35
N VAL A 346 -13.93 -37.19 25.33
CA VAL A 346 -13.29 -37.48 24.03
C VAL A 346 -11.78 -37.66 24.18
N ILE A 347 -11.11 -36.77 24.92
CA ILE A 347 -9.67 -36.90 25.16
C ILE A 347 -9.35 -38.17 25.96
N SER A 348 -10.16 -38.49 26.98
CA SER A 348 -9.98 -39.69 27.79
C SER A 348 -10.18 -40.98 26.98
N TYR A 349 -11.17 -40.99 26.08
CA TYR A 349 -11.45 -42.12 25.19
C TYR A 349 -10.26 -42.46 24.29
N PHE A 350 -9.67 -41.47 23.62
CA PHE A 350 -8.52 -41.71 22.74
C PHE A 350 -7.21 -41.94 23.52
N ALA A 351 -7.02 -41.27 24.67
CA ALA A 351 -5.84 -41.45 25.52
C ALA A 351 -5.72 -42.88 26.08
N ALA A 352 -6.82 -43.62 26.20
CA ALA A 352 -6.82 -45.01 26.66
C ALA A 352 -5.90 -45.95 25.84
N ASN A 353 -5.62 -45.61 24.57
CA ASN A 353 -4.68 -46.33 23.70
C ASN A 353 -3.45 -45.48 23.32
N GLY A 354 -3.13 -44.44 24.09
CA GLY A 354 -1.90 -43.65 23.92
C GLY A 354 -1.90 -42.66 22.75
N ALA A 355 -3.05 -42.36 22.14
CA ALA A 355 -3.15 -41.45 21.00
C ALA A 355 -4.05 -40.24 21.33
N THR A 356 -3.57 -39.02 21.08
CA THR A 356 -4.30 -37.76 21.40
C THR A 356 -4.58 -36.90 20.17
N ASP A 357 -4.13 -37.31 18.99
CA ASP A 357 -4.20 -36.61 17.70
C ASP A 357 -5.40 -37.05 16.82
N ASN A 358 -6.29 -37.87 17.36
CA ASN A 358 -7.45 -38.43 16.64
C ASN A 358 -8.60 -37.43 16.41
N PHE A 359 -8.56 -36.28 17.09
CA PHE A 359 -9.62 -35.29 17.02
C PHE A 359 -9.05 -33.88 17.22
N ALA A 360 -9.80 -32.90 16.77
CA ALA A 360 -9.52 -31.50 17.03
C ALA A 360 -10.80 -30.80 17.49
N LYS A 361 -10.66 -30.00 18.54
CA LYS A 361 -11.74 -29.23 19.12
C LYS A 361 -11.49 -27.76 18.86
N LEU A 362 -12.42 -27.14 18.15
CA LEU A 362 -12.41 -25.73 17.82
C LEU A 362 -13.50 -25.03 18.59
N THR A 363 -13.11 -24.28 19.62
CA THR A 363 -14.02 -23.34 20.27
C THR A 363 -14.19 -22.12 19.39
N TYR A 364 -15.42 -21.70 19.15
CA TYR A 364 -15.71 -20.51 18.35
C TYR A 364 -15.17 -20.55 16.91
N ALA A 365 -15.22 -21.73 16.27
CA ALA A 365 -14.75 -21.94 14.91
C ALA A 365 -15.45 -21.00 13.93
N ARG A 366 -14.71 -20.50 12.93
CA ARG A 366 -15.24 -19.63 11.88
C ARG A 366 -15.68 -20.47 10.70
N LYS A 367 -16.91 -20.24 10.21
CA LYS A 367 -17.35 -20.80 8.93
C LYS A 367 -16.65 -20.09 7.79
N LEU A 368 -16.08 -20.84 6.84
CA LEU A 368 -15.62 -20.26 5.58
C LEU A 368 -16.80 -20.00 4.66
N ASN A 369 -16.79 -18.82 4.04
CA ASN A 369 -17.73 -18.47 2.98
C ASN A 369 -17.36 -19.21 1.68
N GLU A 370 -18.35 -19.41 0.81
CA GLU A 370 -18.16 -20.08 -0.49
C GLU A 370 -17.16 -19.38 -1.42
N ARG A 371 -16.83 -18.11 -1.16
CA ARG A 371 -15.80 -17.36 -1.89
C ARG A 371 -14.39 -17.59 -1.40
N GLU A 372 -14.22 -18.21 -0.23
CA GLU A 372 -12.90 -18.43 0.41
C GLU A 372 -12.27 -19.75 0.03
N TYR A 373 -13.03 -20.65 -0.62
CA TYR A 373 -12.55 -21.93 -1.11
C TYR A 373 -13.30 -22.34 -2.37
N ASN A 374 -12.64 -23.16 -3.19
CA ASN A 374 -13.26 -23.88 -4.30
C ASN A 374 -13.40 -25.35 -3.91
N PHE A 375 -14.46 -26.03 -4.36
CA PHE A 375 -14.61 -27.47 -4.14
C PHE A 375 -15.07 -28.18 -5.41
N GLN A 376 -14.63 -29.42 -5.59
CA GLN A 376 -15.03 -30.26 -6.72
C GLN A 376 -16.02 -31.33 -6.23
N PRO A 377 -17.33 -31.20 -6.53
CA PRO A 377 -18.36 -32.08 -5.98
C PRO A 377 -18.25 -33.55 -6.38
N GLN A 378 -17.64 -33.87 -7.52
CA GLN A 378 -17.51 -35.26 -8.00
C GLN A 378 -16.24 -35.95 -7.52
N LEU A 379 -15.14 -35.20 -7.38
CA LEU A 379 -13.83 -35.71 -6.95
C LEU A 379 -13.60 -35.55 -5.44
N GLY A 380 -14.43 -34.77 -4.74
CA GLY A 380 -14.42 -34.63 -3.29
C GLY A 380 -13.11 -34.09 -2.73
N TYR A 381 -12.67 -32.95 -3.26
CA TYR A 381 -11.60 -32.15 -2.66
C TYR A 381 -12.01 -30.68 -2.55
N ILE A 382 -11.38 -29.99 -1.60
CA ILE A 382 -11.46 -28.55 -1.41
C ILE A 382 -10.09 -27.92 -1.67
N SER A 383 -10.10 -26.68 -2.16
CA SER A 383 -8.93 -25.85 -2.41
C SER A 383 -9.18 -24.50 -1.77
N LEU A 384 -8.45 -24.19 -0.72
CA LEU A 384 -8.55 -22.89 -0.06
C LEU A 384 -7.92 -21.80 -0.94
N ASN A 385 -8.41 -20.57 -0.87
CA ASN A 385 -7.76 -19.47 -1.60
C ASN A 385 -6.41 -19.10 -0.97
N ASN A 386 -6.30 -19.26 0.34
CA ASN A 386 -5.08 -19.05 1.11
C ASN A 386 -4.65 -20.37 1.77
N PRO A 387 -3.36 -20.69 1.80
CA PRO A 387 -2.88 -21.87 2.49
C PRO A 387 -3.17 -21.77 3.99
N LEU A 388 -3.44 -22.91 4.61
CA LEU A 388 -3.69 -23.05 6.03
C LEU A 388 -2.38 -22.82 6.82
N ASN A 389 -2.43 -22.05 7.91
CA ASN A 389 -1.28 -21.92 8.80
C ASN A 389 -1.03 -23.22 9.58
N ALA A 390 0.21 -23.45 10.02
CA ALA A 390 0.60 -24.70 10.69
C ALA A 390 -0.15 -24.98 12.01
N ASP A 391 -0.65 -23.94 12.66
CA ASP A 391 -1.41 -23.97 13.92
C ASP A 391 -2.93 -23.88 13.71
N GLU A 392 -3.41 -23.89 12.46
CA GLU A 392 -4.82 -23.87 12.15
C GLU A 392 -5.35 -25.27 11.86
N VAL A 393 -6.55 -25.53 12.35
CA VAL A 393 -7.29 -26.75 12.04
C VAL A 393 -8.41 -26.41 11.06
N LEU A 394 -8.54 -27.26 10.05
CA LEU A 394 -9.62 -27.26 9.07
C LEU A 394 -10.52 -28.47 9.33
N THR A 395 -11.83 -28.25 9.44
CA THR A 395 -12.82 -29.31 9.56
C THR A 395 -13.93 -29.11 8.54
N VAL A 396 -14.48 -30.20 8.03
CA VAL A 396 -15.53 -30.18 7.00
C VAL A 396 -16.68 -31.08 7.41
N SER A 397 -17.89 -30.65 7.07
CA SER A 397 -19.08 -31.51 7.03
C SER A 397 -19.71 -31.38 5.65
N TYR A 398 -20.27 -32.46 5.11
CA TYR A 398 -20.75 -32.45 3.74
C TYR A 398 -21.97 -33.34 3.55
N ARG A 399 -22.62 -33.26 2.40
CA ARG A 399 -23.75 -34.12 2.06
C ARG A 399 -23.58 -34.50 0.63
N TYR A 400 -23.70 -35.78 0.30
CA TYR A 400 -23.57 -36.24 -1.06
C TYR A 400 -24.74 -37.09 -1.51
N THR A 401 -24.77 -37.38 -2.81
CA THR A 401 -25.66 -38.35 -3.43
C THR A 401 -24.82 -39.42 -4.11
N TYR A 402 -25.28 -40.66 -4.06
CA TYR A 402 -24.61 -41.78 -4.72
C TYR A 402 -25.56 -42.43 -5.70
N ASN A 403 -25.16 -42.52 -6.95
CA ASN A 403 -25.91 -43.22 -7.99
C ASN A 403 -25.41 -44.66 -8.08
N ALA A 404 -26.12 -45.59 -7.45
CA ALA A 404 -25.94 -47.01 -7.72
C ALA A 404 -26.51 -47.33 -9.12
N ALA A 405 -25.99 -48.35 -9.79
CA ALA A 405 -26.39 -48.79 -11.14
C ALA A 405 -27.89 -49.18 -11.31
N LYS A 406 -28.73 -49.03 -10.28
CA LYS A 406 -30.19 -49.30 -10.28
C LYS A 406 -31.05 -48.05 -10.03
N GLY A 407 -30.67 -46.89 -10.55
CA GLY A 407 -31.58 -45.75 -10.77
C GLY A 407 -32.21 -45.07 -9.53
N LYS A 408 -31.86 -45.45 -8.30
CA LYS A 408 -32.34 -44.78 -7.08
C LYS A 408 -31.31 -43.74 -6.61
N LYS A 409 -31.71 -42.47 -6.62
CA LYS A 409 -30.93 -41.36 -6.05
C LYS A 409 -31.13 -41.32 -4.54
N THR A 410 -30.09 -41.64 -3.80
CA THR A 410 -30.09 -41.67 -2.32
C THR A 410 -29.33 -40.45 -1.80
N ARG A 411 -29.84 -39.76 -0.76
CA ARG A 411 -29.19 -38.59 -0.11
C ARG A 411 -28.40 -39.03 1.14
N TRP A 412 -27.18 -38.52 1.32
CA TRP A 412 -26.20 -38.98 2.31
C TRP A 412 -25.66 -37.82 3.14
N ASN A 413 -25.69 -37.91 4.46
CA ASN A 413 -25.19 -36.84 5.35
C ASN A 413 -23.81 -37.22 5.93
N PHE A 414 -22.92 -36.24 5.94
CA PHE A 414 -21.59 -36.21 6.54
C PHE A 414 -21.42 -35.04 7.47
#